data_AF-A0A7J0AK53-F1
#
_entry.id   AF-A0A7J0AK53-F1
#
_cell.length_a   1.000
_cell.length_b   1.000
_cell.length_c   1.000
_cell.angle_alpha   90.00
_cell.angle_beta   90.00
_cell.angle_gamma   90.00
#
_symmetry.space_group_name_H-M   'P 1'
#
loop_
_entity.id
_entity.type
_entity.pdbx_description
1 polymer ?
#
loop_
_entity_poly.entity_id
_entity_poly.type
_entity_poly.pdbx_seq_one_letter_code
_entity_poly.pdbx_strand_id
1 'polypeptide(L)'
;MTNAKNSRIVATIEVTQIPEKENERYIERFLSPHEVKSNSKAYLYPEVHATLSKMVKAMGVSGVSIGSYASEIILDHIARHHAVMRSVFGDKCKDLF
;
A
#
# COMPACT_ATOMS: atom_id res chain seq x y z
N MET A 1 47.72 14.26 -20.29
CA MET A 1 46.72 15.35 -20.15
C MET A 1 45.61 15.01 -21.15
N THR A 2 44.34 14.80 -20.84
CA THR A 2 43.52 15.00 -19.65
C THR A 2 42.35 14.02 -19.74
N ASN A 3 42.00 13.47 -18.58
CA ASN A 3 40.86 12.62 -18.31
C ASN A 3 39.56 13.44 -18.35
N ALA A 4 38.48 12.90 -18.91
CA ALA A 4 37.12 13.39 -18.65
C ALA A 4 36.13 12.23 -18.68
N LYS A 5 36.19 11.40 -17.63
CA LYS A 5 35.01 10.72 -17.09
C LYS A 5 34.01 11.76 -16.62
N ASN A 6 32.75 11.65 -17.05
CA ASN A 6 31.57 11.69 -16.17
C ASN A 6 30.33 11.33 -16.98
N SER A 7 29.85 10.09 -16.85
CA SER A 7 28.97 9.61 -15.77
C SER A 7 27.51 9.93 -16.07
N ARG A 8 26.86 9.00 -16.75
CA ARG A 8 25.45 8.69 -16.53
C ARG A 8 25.41 7.25 -16.05
N ILE A 9 25.59 7.06 -14.74
CA ILE A 9 25.14 5.83 -14.11
C ILE A 9 23.61 5.88 -14.24
N VAL A 10 23.10 5.30 -15.33
CA VAL A 10 21.71 4.88 -15.37
C VAL A 10 21.68 3.73 -14.39
N ALA A 11 21.27 4.02 -13.15
CA ALA A 11 20.97 2.97 -12.20
C ALA A 11 19.80 2.19 -12.81
N THR A 12 20.13 1.11 -13.51
CA THR A 12 19.17 0.08 -13.88
C THR A 12 18.56 -0.36 -12.56
N ILE A 13 17.34 0.10 -12.28
CA ILE A 13 16.53 -0.48 -11.23
C ILE A 13 16.27 -1.89 -11.75
N GLU A 14 17.08 -2.85 -11.30
CA GLU A 14 16.79 -4.26 -11.52
C GLU A 14 15.39 -4.47 -10.98
N VAL A 15 14.43 -4.64 -11.88
CA VAL A 15 13.07 -5.04 -11.53
C VAL A 15 13.21 -6.47 -11.06
N THR A 16 13.53 -6.65 -9.78
CA THR A 16 13.57 -7.95 -9.14
C THR A 16 12.19 -8.54 -9.33
N GLN A 17 12.07 -9.58 -10.16
CA GLN A 17 10.80 -10.24 -10.38
C GLN A 17 10.31 -10.78 -9.03
N ILE A 18 9.18 -10.27 -8.56
CA ILE A 18 8.54 -10.71 -7.33
C ILE A 18 8.15 -12.18 -7.55
N PRO A 19 8.57 -13.12 -6.68
CA PRO A 19 8.18 -14.51 -6.81
C PRO A 19 6.66 -14.65 -6.87
N GLU A 20 6.14 -15.50 -7.76
CA GLU A 20 4.69 -15.70 -7.95
C GLU A 20 3.96 -16.01 -6.64
N LYS A 21 4.61 -16.78 -5.76
CA LYS A 21 4.14 -17.09 -4.41
C LYS A 21 3.89 -15.86 -3.52
N GLU A 22 4.68 -14.79 -3.67
CA GLU A 22 4.46 -13.54 -2.93
C GLU A 22 3.26 -12.77 -3.46
N ASN A 23 3.01 -12.83 -4.77
CA ASN A 23 1.82 -12.25 -5.41
C ASN A 23 0.55 -12.98 -4.94
N GLU A 24 0.55 -14.31 -4.98
CA GLU A 24 -0.56 -15.14 -4.51
C GLU A 24 -0.89 -14.84 -3.05
N ARG A 25 0.13 -14.84 -2.17
CA ARG A 25 -0.04 -14.52 -0.74
C ARG A 25 -0.59 -13.12 -0.53
N TYR A 26 -0.19 -12.15 -1.36
CA TYR A 26 -0.71 -10.78 -1.29
C TYR A 26 -2.18 -10.71 -1.69
N ILE A 27 -2.55 -11.38 -2.80
CA ILE A 27 -3.93 -11.43 -3.29
C ILE A 27 -4.84 -12.08 -2.25
N GLU A 28 -4.47 -13.26 -1.74
CA GLU A 28 -5.24 -13.99 -0.73
C GLU A 28 -5.48 -13.16 0.53
N ARG A 29 -4.47 -12.40 0.95
CA ARG A 29 -4.53 -11.63 2.20
C ARG A 29 -5.29 -10.32 2.06
N PHE A 30 -5.10 -9.58 0.96
CA PHE A 30 -5.54 -8.18 0.87
C PHE A 30 -6.60 -7.93 -0.22
N LEU A 31 -6.77 -8.84 -1.18
CA LEU A 31 -7.70 -8.71 -2.30
C LEU A 31 -8.77 -9.81 -2.32
N SER A 32 -8.88 -10.59 -1.23
CA SER A 32 -9.91 -11.60 -1.09
C SER A 32 -11.30 -10.96 -1.16
N PRO A 33 -12.19 -11.42 -2.07
CA PRO A 33 -13.49 -10.82 -2.26
C PRO A 33 -14.36 -11.04 -1.03
N HIS A 34 -14.92 -9.95 -0.54
CA HIS A 34 -15.95 -9.95 0.48
C HIS A 34 -17.11 -9.11 -0.08
N GLU A 35 -18.36 -9.50 0.16
CA GLU A 35 -19.51 -8.77 -0.38
C GLU A 35 -19.50 -7.31 0.10
N VAL A 36 -19.22 -6.38 -0.80
CA VAL A 36 -19.32 -4.94 -0.55
C VAL A 36 -20.65 -4.46 -1.12
N LYS A 37 -21.59 -4.11 -0.23
CA LYS A 37 -22.81 -3.38 -0.60
C LYS A 37 -22.59 -1.89 -0.37
N SER A 38 -22.55 -1.12 -1.47
CA SER A 38 -22.83 0.34 -1.56
C SER A 38 -21.66 1.31 -1.86
N ASN A 39 -22.09 2.46 -2.37
CA ASN A 39 -21.44 3.41 -3.26
C ASN A 39 -20.57 4.47 -2.56
N SER A 40 -19.47 4.84 -3.23
CA SER A 40 -18.70 6.10 -3.12
C SER A 40 -17.94 6.44 -1.82
N LYS A 41 -17.93 5.57 -0.80
CA LYS A 41 -16.97 5.62 0.32
C LYS A 41 -16.44 4.22 0.61
N ALA A 42 -15.15 4.07 0.90
CA ALA A 42 -14.61 2.78 1.32
C ALA A 42 -15.25 2.39 2.66
N TYR A 43 -15.99 1.28 2.68
CA TYR A 43 -16.62 0.77 3.88
C TYR A 43 -15.60 0.04 4.76
N LEU A 44 -15.50 0.42 6.04
CA LEU A 44 -14.78 -0.35 7.05
C LEU A 44 -15.78 -1.25 7.78
N TYR A 45 -15.44 -2.53 7.93
CA TYR A 45 -16.28 -3.45 8.71
C TYR A 45 -16.52 -2.94 10.13
N PRO A 46 -17.70 -3.22 10.74
CA PRO A 46 -18.05 -2.72 12.07
C PRO A 46 -17.01 -3.08 13.15
N GLU A 47 -16.48 -4.30 13.11
CA GLU A 47 -15.45 -4.80 14.03
C GLU A 47 -14.10 -4.10 13.86
N VAL A 48 -13.72 -3.78 12.62
CA VAL A 48 -12.52 -3.00 12.31
C VAL A 48 -12.69 -1.57 12.82
N HIS A 49 -13.83 -0.95 12.51
CA HIS A 49 -14.16 0.40 12.97
C HIS A 49 -14.18 0.48 14.51
N ALA A 50 -14.79 -0.49 15.20
CA ALA A 50 -14.83 -0.55 16.66
C ALA A 50 -13.42 -0.67 17.27
N THR A 51 -12.57 -1.48 16.66
CA THR A 51 -11.17 -1.65 17.09
C THR A 51 -10.38 -0.36 16.93
N LEU A 52 -10.43 0.25 15.74
CA LEU A 52 -9.75 1.53 15.48
C LEU A 52 -10.27 2.65 16.39
N SER A 53 -11.58 2.69 16.66
CA SER A 53 -12.18 3.66 17.59
C SER A 53 -11.62 3.49 19.01
N LYS A 54 -11.48 2.26 19.51
CA LYS A 54 -10.88 1.99 20.82
C LYS A 54 -9.42 2.43 20.86
N MET A 55 -8.64 2.13 19.81
CA MET A 55 -7.22 2.52 19.74
C MET A 55 -7.06 4.04 19.76
N VAL A 56 -7.78 4.76 18.89
CA VAL A 56 -7.72 6.23 18.81
C VAL A 56 -8.11 6.88 20.14
N LYS A 57 -9.19 6.38 20.78
CA LYS A 57 -9.61 6.88 22.10
C LYS A 57 -8.58 6.59 23.19
N ALA A 58 -8.00 5.39 23.21
CA ALA A 58 -7.02 4.99 24.22
C ALA A 58 -5.71 5.77 24.13
N MET A 59 -5.29 6.16 22.93
CA MET A 59 -4.06 6.96 22.75
C MET A 59 -4.19 8.40 23.27
N GLY A 60 -5.41 8.94 23.36
CA GLY A 60 -5.65 10.28 23.92
C GLY A 60 -4.99 11.44 23.14
N VAL A 61 -4.53 11.20 21.91
CA VAL A 61 -3.86 12.20 21.08
C VAL A 61 -4.90 13.12 20.45
N SER A 62 -4.85 14.40 20.79
CA SER A 62 -5.75 15.42 20.25
C SER A 62 -5.64 15.51 18.72
N GLY A 63 -6.79 15.61 18.05
CA GLY A 63 -6.86 15.77 16.58
C GLY A 63 -6.74 14.49 15.76
N VAL A 64 -6.45 13.34 16.37
CA VAL A 64 -6.44 12.05 15.66
C VAL A 64 -7.86 11.54 15.46
N SER A 65 -8.23 11.29 14.21
CA SER A 65 -9.49 10.66 13.84
C SER A 65 -9.28 9.22 13.38
N ILE A 66 -10.35 8.42 13.36
CA ILE A 66 -10.32 7.06 12.77
C ILE A 66 -9.90 7.14 11.30
N GLY A 67 -10.41 8.14 10.56
CA GLY A 67 -10.09 8.35 9.16
C GLY A 67 -8.61 8.64 8.95
N SER A 68 -8.05 9.60 9.68
CA SER A 68 -6.62 9.94 9.57
C SER A 68 -5.73 8.75 9.94
N TYR A 69 -6.09 8.00 10.98
CA TYR A 69 -5.30 6.81 11.36
C TYR A 69 -5.39 5.69 10.31
N ALA A 70 -6.58 5.43 9.77
CA ALA A 70 -6.77 4.45 8.70
C ALA A 70 -6.01 4.86 7.43
N SER A 71 -5.99 6.15 7.09
CA SER A 71 -5.22 6.68 5.96
C SER A 71 -3.72 6.41 6.11
N GLU A 72 -3.14 6.66 7.28
CA GLU A 72 -1.72 6.37 7.53
C GLU A 72 -1.41 4.87 7.42
N ILE A 73 -2.27 4.00 7.93
CA ILE A 73 -2.12 2.54 7.78
C ILE A 73 -2.11 2.14 6.29
N ILE A 74 -2.98 2.74 5.48
CA ILE A 74 -3.06 2.47 4.04
C ILE A 74 -1.80 2.98 3.32
N LEU A 75 -1.32 4.19 3.65
CA LEU A 75 -0.08 4.74 3.06
C LEU A 75 1.13 3.87 3.39
N ASP A 76 1.23 3.43 4.65
CA ASP A 76 2.30 2.57 5.15
C ASP A 76 2.23 1.16 4.54
N HIS A 77 1.02 0.62 4.33
CA HIS A 77 0.79 -0.60 3.55
C HIS A 77 1.30 -0.44 2.11
N ILE A 78 0.91 0.64 1.43
CA ILE A 78 1.36 0.94 0.07
C ILE A 78 2.90 1.00 0.02
N ALA A 79 3.54 1.76 0.91
CA ALA A 79 4.99 1.91 0.93
C ALA A 79 5.72 0.57 1.08
N ARG A 80 5.23 -0.29 2.00
CA ARG A 80 5.82 -1.61 2.24
C ARG A 80 5.59 -2.62 1.13
N HIS A 81 4.44 -2.56 0.46
CA HIS A 81 4.03 -3.57 -0.51
C HIS A 81 4.12 -3.09 -1.97
N HIS A 82 4.63 -1.89 -2.24
CA HIS A 82 4.65 -1.26 -3.56
C HIS A 82 5.20 -2.16 -4.67
N ALA A 83 6.25 -2.93 -4.40
CA ALA A 83 6.86 -3.81 -5.39
C ALA A 83 5.94 -4.99 -5.78
N VAL A 84 5.32 -5.64 -4.79
CA VAL A 84 4.33 -6.71 -5.01
C VAL A 84 3.07 -6.15 -5.67
N MET A 85 2.59 -4.98 -5.22
CA MET A 85 1.45 -4.29 -5.84
C MET A 85 1.72 -3.99 -7.32
N ARG A 86 2.91 -3.49 -7.66
CA ARG A 86 3.29 -3.26 -9.06
C ARG A 86 3.26 -4.55 -9.88
N SER A 87 3.68 -5.68 -9.31
CA SER A 87 3.60 -6.98 -9.97
C SER A 87 2.15 -7.49 -10.11
N VAL A 88 1.31 -7.31 -9.10
CA VAL A 88 -0.08 -7.81 -9.06
C VAL A 88 -1.01 -6.96 -9.94
N PHE A 89 -0.89 -5.64 -9.88
CA PHE A 89 -1.74 -4.71 -10.63
C PHE A 89 -1.20 -4.43 -12.05
N GLY A 90 0.11 -4.61 -12.27
CA GLY A 90 0.76 -4.52 -13.59
C GLY A 90 0.47 -3.21 -14.35
N ASP A 91 0.38 -3.31 -15.68
CA ASP A 91 0.05 -2.20 -16.59
C ASP A 91 -1.41 -1.72 -16.50
N LYS A 92 -2.29 -2.45 -15.80
CA LYS A 92 -3.73 -2.11 -15.68
C LYS A 92 -3.96 -0.85 -14.84
N CYS A 93 -2.94 -0.43 -14.12
CA CYS A 93 -2.93 0.78 -13.33
C CYS A 93 -1.63 1.53 -13.57
N LYS A 94 -1.47 2.03 -14.80
CA LYS A 94 -0.55 3.15 -15.02
C LYS A 94 -0.94 4.26 -14.04
N ASP A 95 0.04 4.75 -13.29
CA ASP A 95 -0.06 5.90 -12.37
C ASP A 95 -0.67 5.65 -10.98
N LEU A 96 -0.72 4.40 -10.48
CA LEU A 96 -1.05 4.20 -9.05
C LEU A 96 0.03 4.73 -8.09
N PHE A 97 1.28 4.89 -8.56
CA PHE A 97 2.45 5.34 -7.79
C PHE A 97 3.42 6.15 -8.64
#